data_AF-A0A9P8RRT3-F1
#
_entry.id   AF-A0A9P8RRT3-F1
#
_cell.length_a   1.000
_cell.length_b   1.000
_cell.length_c   1.000
_cell.angle_alpha   90.00
_cell.angle_beta   90.00
_cell.angle_gamma   90.00
#
_symmetry.space_group_name_H-M   'P 1'
#
loop_
_entity.id
_entity.type
_entity.pdbx_description
1 polymer ?
#
loop_
_entity_poly.entity_id
_entity_poly.type
_entity_poly.pdbx_seq_one_letter_code
_entity_poly.pdbx_strand_id
1 'polypeptide(L)'
;MSIAGAIADARKSATRMAVEYSSTKSIHILVGTFNLNGKTNGINEDLSSWLCPNVGVSQQQPEIVAVGFQEIVELSPQQIMSTDPVRRQMWEKAVKRTLNENAARAGSEEYVLLRSGQLVGAALAIFVRSSVLRDIKNVEGSEKKVGVATFIK
;
A
#
# COMPACT_ATOMS: atom_id res chain seq x y z
N MET A 1 -6.04 48.19 -11.06
CA MET A 1 -5.32 46.96 -10.66
C MET A 1 -6.10 45.78 -11.23
N SER A 2 -5.48 44.93 -12.06
CA SER A 2 -6.18 43.78 -12.67
C SER A 2 -6.33 42.65 -11.66
N ILE A 3 -7.46 41.95 -11.68
CA ILE A 3 -7.73 40.75 -10.86
C ILE A 3 -6.60 39.72 -11.01
N ALA A 4 -6.02 39.60 -12.21
CA ALA A 4 -4.90 38.70 -12.47
C ALA A 4 -3.62 39.11 -11.69
N GLY A 5 -3.37 40.42 -11.53
CA GLY A 5 -2.23 40.93 -10.78
C GLY A 5 -2.35 40.66 -9.27
N ALA A 6 -3.54 40.87 -8.71
CA ALA A 6 -3.81 40.59 -7.31
C ALA A 6 -3.69 39.09 -6.97
N ILE A 7 -4.13 38.19 -7.87
CA ILE A 7 -3.97 36.73 -7.70
C ILE A 7 -2.50 36.32 -7.77
N ALA A 8 -1.71 36.92 -8.67
CA ALA A 8 -0.29 36.65 -8.78
C ALA A 8 0.47 37.08 -7.51
N ASP A 9 0.17 38.25 -6.97
CA ASP A 9 0.79 38.75 -5.74
C ASP A 9 0.36 37.94 -4.50
N ALA A 10 -0.90 37.52 -4.42
CA ALA A 10 -1.38 36.63 -3.37
C ALA A 10 -0.68 35.25 -3.40
N ARG A 11 -0.51 34.65 -4.60
CA ARG A 11 0.25 33.41 -4.76
C ARG A 11 1.71 33.57 -4.37
N LYS A 12 2.35 34.66 -4.81
CA LYS A 12 3.77 34.93 -4.52
C LYS A 12 4.00 35.14 -3.03
N SER A 13 3.05 35.79 -2.34
CA SER A 13 3.06 35.98 -0.89
C SER A 13 2.84 34.66 -0.15
N ALA A 14 1.88 33.83 -0.57
CA ALA A 14 1.64 32.51 -0.01
C ALA A 14 2.85 31.57 -0.14
N THR A 15 3.56 31.60 -1.28
CA THR A 15 4.80 30.83 -1.46
C THR A 15 5.91 31.31 -0.53
N ARG A 16 6.01 32.62 -0.27
CA ARG A 16 7.00 33.20 0.65
C ARG A 16 6.73 32.80 2.11
N MET A 17 5.47 32.75 2.51
CA MET A 17 5.08 32.34 3.86
C MET A 17 4.96 30.82 4.02
N ALA A 18 5.13 30.03 2.95
CA ALA A 18 5.09 28.58 3.03
C ALA A 18 6.05 28.04 4.10
N VAL A 19 7.21 28.66 4.30
CA VAL A 19 8.17 28.27 5.37
C VAL A 19 7.60 28.47 6.78
N GLU A 20 6.69 29.42 6.98
CA GLU A 20 6.09 29.74 8.28
C GLU A 20 4.86 28.87 8.59
N TYR A 21 4.19 28.35 7.55
CA TYR A 21 2.96 27.56 7.67
C TYR A 21 3.08 26.11 7.17
N SER A 22 4.26 25.65 6.76
CA SER A 22 4.50 24.27 6.35
C SER A 22 5.64 23.62 7.13
N SER A 23 5.55 22.31 7.28
CA SER A 23 6.60 21.48 7.81
C SER A 23 6.90 20.35 6.84
N THR A 24 8.16 19.92 6.81
CA THR A 24 8.60 18.78 6.01
C THR A 24 8.88 17.62 6.94
N LYS A 25 8.32 16.45 6.60
CA LYS A 25 8.58 15.19 7.30
C LYS A 25 9.04 14.17 6.27
N SER A 26 10.18 13.55 6.53
CA SER A 26 10.61 12.39 5.75
C SER A 26 9.76 11.18 6.13
N ILE A 27 9.32 10.43 5.12
CA ILE A 27 8.60 9.16 5.30
C ILE A 27 9.33 8.06 4.53
N HIS A 28 9.30 6.86 5.08
CA HIS A 28 9.83 5.65 4.50
C HIS A 28 8.69 4.76 4.02
N ILE A 29 8.80 4.30 2.77
CA ILE A 29 7.80 3.44 2.13
C ILE A 29 8.49 2.16 1.70
N LEU A 30 7.95 1.03 2.15
CA LEU A 30 8.35 -0.29 1.65
C LEU A 30 7.33 -0.77 0.64
N VAL A 31 7.80 -1.26 -0.50
CA VAL A 31 6.96 -1.82 -1.57
C VAL A 31 7.42 -3.23 -1.88
N GLY A 32 6.53 -4.20 -1.72
CA GLY A 32 6.77 -5.60 -2.01
C GLY A 32 5.84 -6.12 -3.11
N THR A 33 6.31 -7.09 -3.89
CA THR A 33 5.47 -7.84 -4.83
C THR A 33 5.71 -9.33 -4.67
N PHE A 34 4.66 -10.15 -4.78
CA PHE A 34 4.77 -11.60 -4.72
C PHE A 34 3.73 -12.29 -5.62
N ASN A 35 4.23 -13.10 -6.56
CA ASN A 35 3.39 -14.04 -7.31
C ASN A 35 3.18 -15.32 -6.50
N LEU A 36 1.92 -15.60 -6.17
CA LEU A 36 1.51 -16.66 -5.26
C LEU A 36 1.24 -17.99 -5.97
N ASN A 37 1.14 -18.00 -7.31
CA ASN A 37 0.81 -19.18 -8.10
C ASN A 37 -0.42 -19.96 -7.57
N GLY A 38 -1.44 -19.24 -7.12
CA GLY A 38 -2.66 -19.78 -6.54
C GLY A 38 -2.48 -20.53 -5.21
N LYS A 39 -1.35 -20.39 -4.51
CA LYS A 39 -1.05 -21.15 -3.29
C LYS A 39 -1.37 -20.38 -2.01
N THR A 40 -1.71 -21.14 -0.97
CA THR A 40 -2.00 -20.66 0.39
C THR A 40 -1.11 -21.25 1.47
N ASN A 41 -0.18 -22.14 1.11
CA ASN A 41 0.72 -22.80 2.05
C ASN A 41 1.65 -21.81 2.78
N GLY A 42 2.06 -20.72 2.12
CA GLY A 42 2.95 -19.71 2.70
C GLY A 42 2.31 -18.75 3.71
N ILE A 43 0.99 -18.80 3.94
CA ILE A 43 0.28 -17.88 4.86
C ILE A 43 0.75 -18.01 6.31
N ASN A 44 1.27 -19.17 6.71
CA ASN A 44 1.78 -19.41 8.06
C ASN A 44 3.32 -19.40 8.13
N GLU A 45 3.99 -19.13 7.03
CA GLU A 45 5.46 -19.03 6.98
C GLU A 45 5.94 -17.65 7.46
N ASP A 46 7.23 -17.55 7.74
CA ASP A 46 7.86 -16.29 8.09
C ASP A 46 8.12 -15.44 6.84
N LEU A 47 7.43 -14.30 6.75
CA LEU A 47 7.58 -13.34 5.67
C LEU A 47 8.63 -12.25 5.99
N SER A 48 9.32 -12.33 7.13
CA SER A 48 10.20 -11.25 7.62
C SER A 48 11.40 -10.97 6.72
N SER A 49 11.94 -11.99 6.06
CA SER A 49 13.02 -11.82 5.07
C SER A 49 12.62 -10.96 3.88
N TRP A 50 11.32 -10.91 3.57
CA TRP A 50 10.74 -10.09 2.52
C TRP A 50 10.27 -8.72 3.03
N LEU A 51 9.58 -8.69 4.17
CA LEU A 51 8.86 -7.50 4.67
C LEU A 51 9.64 -6.67 5.69
N CYS A 52 10.72 -7.22 6.26
CA CYS A 52 11.49 -6.62 7.33
C CYS A 52 12.99 -6.60 6.95
N PRO A 53 13.37 -5.86 5.89
CA PRO A 53 14.74 -5.90 5.38
C PRO A 53 15.73 -5.33 6.42
N ASN A 54 16.94 -5.86 6.41
CA ASN A 54 18.02 -5.36 7.27
C ASN A 54 18.62 -4.06 6.69
N VAL A 55 17.91 -2.95 6.91
CA VAL A 55 18.29 -1.59 6.50
C VAL A 55 18.66 -0.75 7.72
N GLY A 56 19.02 0.53 7.53
CA GLY A 56 19.30 1.45 8.63
C GLY A 56 18.11 1.57 9.59
N VAL A 57 18.39 1.81 10.87
CA VAL A 57 17.39 1.77 11.98
C VAL A 57 16.12 2.58 11.67
N SER A 58 16.26 3.78 11.09
CA SER A 58 15.09 4.62 10.73
C SER A 58 14.22 4.03 9.62
N GLN A 59 14.77 3.15 8.77
CA GLN A 59 14.10 2.53 7.63
C GLN A 59 13.54 1.15 7.94
N GLN A 60 13.90 0.55 9.09
CA GLN A 60 13.43 -0.78 9.50
C GLN A 60 11.94 -0.80 9.86
N GLN A 61 11.33 0.37 10.04
CA GLN A 61 9.93 0.56 10.42
C GLN A 61 9.28 1.63 9.52
N PRO A 62 9.07 1.32 8.23
CA PRO A 62 8.52 2.27 7.29
C PRO A 62 7.12 2.74 7.69
N GLU A 63 6.80 4.03 7.52
CA GLU A 63 5.46 4.56 7.80
C GLU A 63 4.37 3.88 6.95
N ILE A 64 4.72 3.46 5.74
CA ILE A 64 3.81 2.86 4.76
C ILE A 64 4.44 1.58 4.20
N VAL A 65 3.66 0.50 4.15
CA VAL A 65 4.00 -0.75 3.49
C VAL A 65 2.95 -1.06 2.44
N ALA A 66 3.34 -1.15 1.18
CA ALA A 66 2.47 -1.56 0.09
C ALA A 66 2.90 -2.93 -0.44
N VAL A 67 1.96 -3.88 -0.49
CA VAL A 67 2.21 -5.23 -1.01
C VAL A 67 1.26 -5.55 -2.15
N GLY A 68 1.85 -5.88 -3.30
CA GLY A 68 1.16 -6.39 -4.47
C GLY A 68 1.24 -7.91 -4.51
N PHE A 69 0.10 -8.57 -4.70
CA PHE A 69 0.04 -10.00 -4.98
C PHE A 69 -0.39 -10.24 -6.43
N GLN A 70 0.19 -11.25 -7.06
CA GLN A 70 -0.25 -11.79 -8.34
C GLN A 70 -0.62 -13.25 -8.18
N GLU A 71 -1.51 -13.74 -9.06
CA GLU A 71 -2.02 -15.11 -9.04
C GLU A 71 -2.48 -15.53 -7.63
N ILE A 72 -3.17 -14.65 -6.89
CA ILE A 72 -3.68 -14.98 -5.54
C ILE A 72 -4.68 -16.14 -5.57
N VAL A 73 -5.26 -16.35 -6.74
CA VAL A 73 -6.08 -17.48 -7.11
C VAL A 73 -5.52 -18.15 -8.37
N GLU A 74 -5.82 -19.43 -8.52
CA GLU A 74 -5.61 -20.12 -9.80
C GLU A 74 -6.46 -19.46 -10.89
N LEU A 75 -5.82 -19.15 -12.03
CA LEU A 75 -6.47 -18.45 -13.13
C LEU A 75 -7.40 -19.42 -13.90
N SER A 76 -8.63 -19.56 -13.43
CA SER A 76 -9.70 -20.25 -14.17
C SER A 76 -10.77 -19.28 -14.69
N PRO A 77 -11.50 -19.62 -15.76
CA PRO A 77 -12.57 -18.77 -16.30
C PRO A 77 -13.61 -18.33 -15.27
N GLN A 78 -13.97 -19.21 -14.34
CA GLN A 78 -14.92 -18.91 -13.27
C GLN A 78 -14.39 -17.80 -12.34
N GLN A 79 -13.09 -17.83 -12.02
CA GLN A 79 -12.47 -16.87 -11.11
C GLN A 79 -12.30 -15.47 -11.73
N ILE A 80 -12.19 -15.42 -13.06
CA ILE A 80 -12.19 -14.18 -13.84
C ILE A 80 -13.58 -13.51 -13.78
N MET A 81 -14.65 -14.31 -13.72
CA MET A 81 -16.03 -13.82 -13.67
C MET A 81 -16.48 -13.44 -12.25
N SER A 82 -16.08 -14.21 -11.23
CA SER A 82 -16.42 -13.96 -9.84
C SER A 82 -15.22 -14.25 -8.94
N THR A 83 -14.64 -13.19 -8.39
CA THR A 83 -13.43 -13.29 -7.56
C THR A 83 -13.78 -13.34 -6.07
N ASP A 84 -13.37 -14.41 -5.40
CA ASP A 84 -13.53 -14.58 -3.94
C ASP A 84 -12.42 -13.82 -3.18
N PRO A 85 -12.76 -12.92 -2.25
CA PRO A 85 -11.78 -12.18 -1.45
C PRO A 85 -11.08 -13.02 -0.37
N VAL A 86 -11.52 -14.24 -0.06
CA VAL A 86 -11.02 -15.02 1.09
C VAL A 86 -9.50 -15.17 1.05
N ARG A 87 -8.92 -15.56 -0.09
CA ARG A 87 -7.46 -15.76 -0.20
C ARG A 87 -6.68 -14.47 0.01
N ARG A 88 -7.18 -13.35 -0.52
CA ARG A 88 -6.62 -12.03 -0.26
C ARG A 88 -6.62 -11.70 1.23
N GLN A 89 -7.75 -11.90 1.91
CA GLN A 89 -7.84 -11.63 3.34
C GLN A 89 -6.89 -12.50 4.18
N MET A 90 -6.64 -13.75 3.76
CA MET A 90 -5.67 -14.60 4.43
C MET A 90 -4.23 -14.06 4.27
N TRP A 91 -3.85 -13.65 3.07
CA TRP A 91 -2.53 -13.05 2.82
C TRP A 91 -2.37 -11.69 3.51
N GLU A 92 -3.42 -10.87 3.56
CA GLU A 92 -3.42 -9.61 4.33
C GLU A 92 -3.17 -9.84 5.81
N LYS A 93 -3.79 -10.88 6.39
CA LYS A 93 -3.54 -11.27 7.79
C LYS A 93 -2.11 -11.74 8.00
N ALA A 94 -1.54 -12.51 7.08
CA ALA A 94 -0.15 -12.96 7.15
C ALA A 94 0.82 -11.77 7.14
N VAL A 95 0.66 -10.85 6.18
CA VAL A 95 1.48 -9.62 6.09
C VAL A 95 1.35 -8.79 7.36
N LYS A 96 0.11 -8.52 7.82
CA LYS A 96 -0.12 -7.73 9.04
C LYS A 96 0.54 -8.37 10.26
N ARG A 97 0.42 -9.70 10.40
CA ARG A 97 1.06 -10.44 11.49
C ARG A 97 2.57 -10.24 11.47
N THR A 98 3.23 -10.48 10.35
CA THR A 98 4.69 -10.32 10.23
C THR A 98 5.14 -8.89 10.53
N LEU A 99 4.44 -7.87 10.01
CA LEU A 99 4.76 -6.47 10.28
C LEU A 99 4.62 -6.14 11.78
N ASN A 100 3.56 -6.61 12.43
CA ASN A 100 3.31 -6.33 13.84
C ASN A 100 4.20 -7.11 14.80
N GLU A 101 4.60 -8.34 14.45
CA GLU A 101 5.63 -9.08 15.19
C GLU A 101 6.96 -8.34 15.12
N ASN A 102 7.34 -7.81 13.96
CA ASN A 102 8.54 -7.01 13.82
C ASN A 102 8.47 -5.69 14.60
N ALA A 103 7.34 -4.99 14.52
CA ALA A 103 7.10 -3.76 15.27
C ALA A 103 7.22 -4.01 16.79
N ALA A 104 6.60 -5.08 17.30
CA ALA A 104 6.66 -5.46 18.70
C ALA A 104 8.09 -5.75 19.16
N ARG A 105 8.88 -6.51 18.38
CA ARG A 105 10.30 -6.76 18.68
C ARG A 105 11.13 -5.48 18.75
N ALA A 106 10.78 -4.48 17.95
CA ALA A 106 11.50 -3.22 17.87
C ALA A 106 10.91 -2.11 18.78
N GLY A 107 9.90 -2.43 19.61
CA GLY A 107 9.24 -1.46 20.50
C GLY A 107 8.48 -0.35 19.76
N SER A 108 8.03 -0.63 18.54
CA SER A 108 7.37 0.30 17.62
C SER A 108 5.84 0.21 17.68
N GLU A 109 5.17 1.18 17.08
CA GLU A 109 3.73 1.17 16.91
C GLU A 109 3.26 0.12 15.88
N GLU A 110 2.03 -0.37 16.08
CA GLU A 110 1.43 -1.35 15.19
C GLU A 110 1.09 -0.80 13.80
N TYR A 111 1.02 -1.71 12.84
CA TYR A 111 0.49 -1.48 11.51
C TYR A 111 -0.99 -1.85 11.43
N VAL A 112 -1.74 -1.05 10.68
CA VAL A 112 -3.15 -1.26 10.34
C VAL A 112 -3.31 -1.33 8.82
N LEU A 113 -4.28 -2.11 8.35
CA LEU A 113 -4.66 -2.13 6.93
C LEU A 113 -5.39 -0.82 6.61
N LEU A 114 -4.82 0.01 5.74
CA LEU A 114 -5.42 1.26 5.29
C LEU A 114 -6.49 1.02 4.22
N ARG A 115 -6.13 0.27 3.18
CA ARG A 115 -7.00 -0.09 2.06
C ARG A 115 -6.41 -1.29 1.34
N SER A 116 -7.30 -2.07 0.73
CA SER A 116 -6.95 -3.14 -0.19
C SER A 116 -7.88 -3.15 -1.39
N GLY A 117 -7.41 -3.64 -2.53
CA GLY A 117 -8.18 -3.87 -3.76
C GLY A 117 -7.79 -5.19 -4.41
N GLN A 118 -8.68 -5.76 -5.21
CA GLN A 118 -8.45 -7.02 -5.91
C GLN A 118 -9.09 -7.03 -7.28
N LEU A 119 -8.26 -7.30 -8.28
CA LEU A 119 -8.67 -7.48 -9.66
C LEU A 119 -8.28 -8.88 -10.14
N VAL A 120 -9.23 -9.81 -10.10
CA VAL A 120 -9.03 -11.21 -10.49
C VAL A 120 -7.90 -11.83 -9.66
N GLY A 121 -6.76 -12.15 -10.28
CA GLY A 121 -5.59 -12.73 -9.63
C GLY A 121 -4.64 -11.70 -9.01
N ALA A 122 -4.84 -10.41 -9.27
CA ALA A 122 -4.01 -9.35 -8.71
C ALA A 122 -4.67 -8.73 -7.48
N ALA A 123 -3.89 -8.45 -6.44
CA ALA A 123 -4.36 -7.69 -5.28
C ALA A 123 -3.30 -6.67 -4.84
N LEU A 124 -3.76 -5.58 -4.24
CA LEU A 124 -2.91 -4.58 -3.59
C LEU A 124 -3.43 -4.37 -2.18
N ALA A 125 -2.55 -4.42 -1.19
CA ALA A 125 -2.87 -4.07 0.20
C ALA A 125 -1.85 -3.03 0.71
N ILE A 126 -2.37 -1.98 1.33
CA ILE A 126 -1.58 -0.90 1.91
C ILE A 126 -1.75 -0.92 3.41
N PHE A 127 -0.65 -1.10 4.13
CA PHE A 127 -0.56 -1.06 5.58
C PHE A 127 0.17 0.22 5.99
N VAL A 128 -0.26 0.80 7.11
CA VAL A 128 0.33 2.03 7.64
C VAL A 128 0.52 1.91 9.13
N ARG A 129 1.57 2.54 9.65
CA ARG A 129 1.80 2.65 11.09
C ARG A 129 0.68 3.48 11.73
N SER A 130 0.17 3.06 12.88
CA SER A 130 -0.98 3.70 13.52
C SER A 130 -0.74 5.19 13.83
N SER A 131 0.50 5.59 14.10
CA SER A 131 0.88 6.98 14.37
C SER A 131 0.74 7.93 13.18
N VAL A 132 0.84 7.45 11.93
CA VAL A 132 0.71 8.28 10.73
C VAL A 132 -0.70 8.31 10.16
N LEU A 133 -1.61 7.50 10.68
CA LEU A 133 -2.99 7.40 10.17
C LEU A 133 -3.73 8.74 10.19
N ARG A 134 -3.41 9.61 11.16
CA ARG A 134 -4.02 10.94 11.30
C ARG A 134 -3.69 11.88 10.15
N ASP A 135 -2.53 11.69 9.52
CA ASP A 135 -2.03 12.53 8.43
C ASP A 135 -2.56 12.07 7.06
N ILE A 136 -3.09 10.84 6.97
CA ILE A 136 -3.60 10.26 5.73
C ILE A 136 -5.07 10.66 5.53
N LYS A 137 -5.36 11.26 4.37
CA LYS A 137 -6.69 11.73 3.95
C LYS A 137 -6.94 11.34 2.49
N ASN A 138 -8.21 11.40 2.07
CA ASN A 138 -8.62 11.21 0.67
C ASN A 138 -8.15 9.87 0.06
N VAL A 139 -8.35 8.77 0.80
CA VAL A 139 -7.94 7.43 0.37
C VAL A 139 -8.92 6.86 -0.66
N GLU A 140 -8.51 6.89 -1.92
CA GLU A 140 -9.27 6.35 -3.05
C GLU A 140 -8.59 5.11 -3.64
N GLY A 141 -9.37 4.29 -4.34
CA GLY A 141 -8.87 3.10 -5.02
C GLY A 141 -9.65 2.84 -6.29
N SER A 142 -8.95 2.44 -7.34
CA SER A 142 -9.52 2.11 -8.64
C SER A 142 -8.83 0.89 -9.21
N GLU A 143 -9.56 0.12 -10.02
CA GLU A 143 -9.10 -1.12 -10.63
C GLU A 143 -9.46 -1.09 -12.12
N LYS A 144 -8.54 -1.53 -12.97
CA LYS A 144 -8.76 -1.56 -14.42
C LYS A 144 -8.40 -2.93 -14.98
N LYS A 145 -9.41 -3.67 -15.43
CA LYS A 145 -9.20 -4.88 -16.24
C LYS A 145 -8.52 -4.48 -17.55
N VAL A 146 -7.39 -5.10 -17.84
CA VAL A 146 -6.79 -5.05 -19.18
C VAL A 146 -7.54 -6.05 -20.05
N GLY A 147 -8.09 -5.56 -21.16
CA GLY A 147 -8.69 -6.43 -22.16
C GLY A 147 -7.62 -6.89 -23.15
N VAL A 148 -7.72 -8.13 -23.61
CA VAL A 148 -7.16 -8.54 -24.89
C VAL A 148 -8.36 -8.74 -25.82
N ALA A 149 -8.53 -7.87 -26.80
CA ALA A 149 -9.30 -8.25 -27.98
C ALA A 149 -8.45 -9.27 -28.74
N THR A 150 -8.99 -10.45 -29.06
CA THR A 150 -8.33 -11.61 -29.73
C THR A 150 -7.57 -12.50 -28.73
N PHE A 151 -7.84 -13.80 -28.53
CA PHE A 151 -8.00 -14.87 -29.52
C PHE A 151 -9.18 -15.80 -29.17
N ILE A 152 -10.22 -15.77 -30.00
CA ILE A 152 -11.07 -16.94 -30.24
C ILE A 152 -10.79 -17.32 -31.70
N LYS A 153 -10.13 -18.46 -31.88
CA LYS A 153 -10.42 -19.38 -32.99
C LYS A 153 -10.66 -20.73 -32.37
#